data_AF-A0A7X4HL95-F1
#
_entry.id   AF-A0A7X4HL95-F1
#
_cell.length_a   1.000
_cell.length_b   1.000
_cell.length_c   1.000
_cell.angle_alpha   90.00
_cell.angle_beta   90.00
_cell.angle_gamma   90.00
#
_symmetry.space_group_name_H-M   'P 1'
#
loop_
_entity.id
_entity.type
_entity.pdbx_description
1 polymer ?
#
loop_
_entity_poly.entity_id
_entity_poly.type
_entity_poly.pdbx_seq_one_letter_code
_entity_poly.pdbx_strand_id
1 'polypeptide(L)'
;MDCRGSKRREKIVEDYDVAPIAHIKLLKGQNKKSDAGPEIDDQYYVFKATNKNNSKDVQIIQCGMRAAKDFLTLTHKKSLPLFNPLVVPVGNVVNNNQANPKIISKSIRWDPLAEQLHNAIMWIIIIWNALYKPNSPLFEIKSELEHYPSSKPYDSKIKAVNTMIRTGNRRFTLTESINKLKNDNDIKEAVCEFDLLTKRLHNLKDKNGKPISSYF
;
A
#
# COMPACT_ATOMS: atom_id res chain seq x y z
N MET A 1 -13.97 -9.44 2.32
CA MET A 1 -15.33 -9.65 1.77
C MET A 1 -15.29 -10.87 0.87
N ASP A 2 -16.10 -11.91 1.11
CA ASP A 2 -16.07 -13.13 0.29
C ASP A 2 -16.37 -12.85 -1.19
N CYS A 3 -15.39 -13.16 -2.04
CA CYS A 3 -15.40 -12.95 -3.47
C CYS A 3 -15.15 -14.25 -4.27
N ARG A 4 -15.40 -15.43 -3.66
CA ARG A 4 -15.22 -16.73 -4.31
C ARG A 4 -16.22 -16.93 -5.46
N GLY A 5 -15.70 -17.30 -6.63
CA GLY A 5 -16.48 -17.52 -7.86
C GLY A 5 -16.76 -16.25 -8.70
N SER A 6 -16.79 -16.38 -10.02
CA SER A 6 -16.89 -15.24 -10.95
C SER A 6 -18.21 -14.48 -10.82
N LYS A 7 -19.35 -15.20 -10.75
CA LYS A 7 -20.68 -14.60 -10.51
C LYS A 7 -20.74 -13.74 -9.25
N ARG A 8 -20.01 -14.13 -8.20
CA ARG A 8 -19.93 -13.34 -6.97
C ARG A 8 -19.18 -12.04 -7.19
N ARG A 9 -18.08 -12.06 -7.97
CA ARG A 9 -17.30 -10.87 -8.32
C ARG A 9 -18.08 -9.91 -9.21
N GLU A 10 -18.85 -10.42 -10.18
CA GLU A 10 -19.78 -9.63 -10.99
C GLU A 10 -20.76 -8.87 -10.10
N LYS A 11 -21.46 -9.58 -9.21
CA LYS A 11 -22.38 -8.95 -8.24
C LYS A 11 -21.69 -7.92 -7.33
N ILE A 12 -20.46 -8.19 -6.89
CA ILE A 12 -19.70 -7.22 -6.09
C ILE A 12 -19.43 -5.94 -6.90
N VAL A 13 -19.05 -6.04 -8.18
CA VAL A 13 -18.81 -4.87 -9.04
C VAL A 13 -20.10 -4.16 -9.43
N GLU A 14 -21.24 -4.85 -9.45
CA GLU A 14 -22.57 -4.22 -9.58
C GLU A 14 -22.90 -3.37 -8.35
N ASP A 15 -22.70 -3.90 -7.14
CA ASP A 15 -23.10 -3.27 -5.88
C ASP A 15 -22.07 -2.25 -5.33
N TYR A 16 -20.78 -2.42 -5.66
CA TYR A 16 -19.66 -1.64 -5.12
C TYR A 16 -18.80 -1.02 -6.23
N ASP A 17 -18.29 0.19 -5.99
CA ASP A 17 -17.14 0.73 -6.74
C ASP A 17 -15.86 0.08 -6.19
N VAL A 18 -15.26 -0.78 -7.00
CA VAL A 18 -14.07 -1.57 -6.63
C VAL A 18 -12.83 -1.00 -7.31
N ALA A 19 -11.85 -0.59 -6.51
CA ALA A 19 -10.60 -0.01 -6.98
C ALA A 19 -9.39 -0.75 -6.39
N PRO A 20 -8.37 -1.09 -7.21
CA PRO A 20 -7.14 -1.66 -6.70
C PRO A 20 -6.39 -0.61 -5.87
N ILE A 21 -5.89 -1.03 -4.71
CA ILE A 21 -5.11 -0.18 -3.79
C ILE A 21 -3.63 -0.55 -3.86
N ALA A 22 -3.33 -1.85 -3.86
CA ALA A 22 -1.96 -2.34 -3.80
C ALA A 22 -1.83 -3.68 -4.50
N HIS A 23 -0.66 -3.90 -5.10
CA HIS A 23 -0.21 -5.17 -5.65
C HIS A 23 1.13 -5.49 -5.00
N ILE A 24 1.21 -6.60 -4.26
CA ILE A 24 2.26 -6.84 -3.27
C ILE A 24 2.81 -8.25 -3.39
N LYS A 25 4.14 -8.38 -3.26
CA LYS A 25 4.82 -9.66 -3.09
C LYS A 25 4.57 -10.22 -1.69
N LEU A 26 4.10 -11.46 -1.59
CA LEU A 26 4.03 -12.18 -0.32
C LEU A 26 5.44 -12.48 0.17
N LEU A 27 5.71 -12.14 1.44
CA LEU A 27 7.00 -12.37 2.07
C LEU A 27 6.99 -13.71 2.84
N LYS A 28 8.15 -14.34 2.94
CA LYS A 28 8.33 -15.57 3.73
C LYS A 28 7.96 -15.31 5.19
N GLY A 29 7.29 -16.30 5.80
CA GLY A 29 6.78 -16.20 7.17
C GLY A 29 5.39 -15.57 7.28
N GLN A 30 4.80 -15.10 6.17
CA GLN A 30 3.43 -14.63 6.13
C GLN A 30 2.48 -15.73 5.62
N ASN A 31 1.36 -15.94 6.32
CA ASN A 31 0.20 -16.66 5.78
C ASN A 31 -0.90 -15.63 5.51
N LYS A 32 -1.38 -15.57 4.25
CA LYS A 32 -2.48 -14.70 3.84
C LYS A 32 -3.60 -15.52 3.21
N LYS A 33 -4.73 -15.56 3.91
CA LYS A 33 -5.99 -16.10 3.36
C LYS A 33 -6.54 -15.17 2.28
N SER A 34 -6.93 -15.72 1.14
CA SER A 34 -7.68 -14.97 0.14
C SER A 34 -9.16 -14.93 0.48
N ASP A 35 -9.78 -13.76 0.28
CA ASP A 35 -11.23 -13.63 0.20
C ASP A 35 -11.86 -14.45 -0.94
N ALA A 36 -11.08 -14.95 -1.90
CA ALA A 36 -11.52 -15.81 -2.99
C ALA A 36 -11.43 -17.31 -2.67
N GLY A 37 -11.03 -17.68 -1.45
CA GLY A 37 -10.99 -19.05 -0.95
C GLY A 37 -9.57 -19.57 -0.68
N PRO A 38 -8.75 -19.89 -1.70
CA PRO A 38 -7.42 -20.46 -1.51
C PRO A 38 -6.47 -19.54 -0.72
N GLU A 39 -5.44 -20.12 -0.12
CA GLU A 39 -4.32 -19.33 0.43
C GLU A 39 -3.55 -18.64 -0.71
N ILE A 40 -2.91 -17.53 -0.36
CA ILE A 40 -2.03 -16.78 -1.25
C ILE A 40 -0.61 -17.28 -1.02
N ASP A 41 0.10 -17.61 -2.09
CA ASP A 41 1.43 -18.23 -2.08
C ASP A 41 2.55 -17.37 -2.69
N ASP A 42 2.22 -16.41 -3.56
CA ASP A 42 3.24 -15.60 -4.27
C ASP A 42 2.99 -14.10 -4.20
N GLN A 43 1.92 -13.61 -4.80
CA GLN A 43 1.60 -12.18 -4.88
C GLN A 43 0.09 -11.96 -4.76
N TYR A 44 -0.29 -10.79 -4.28
CA TYR A 44 -1.68 -10.49 -4.00
C TYR A 44 -2.04 -9.04 -4.27
N TYR A 45 -3.33 -8.84 -4.50
CA TYR A 45 -3.95 -7.53 -4.56
C TYR A 45 -4.75 -7.24 -3.30
N VAL A 46 -4.80 -5.95 -2.97
CA VAL A 46 -5.76 -5.38 -2.03
C VAL A 46 -6.64 -4.42 -2.83
N PHE A 47 -7.96 -4.60 -2.74
CA PHE A 47 -8.95 -3.69 -3.33
C PHE A 47 -9.77 -3.01 -2.25
N LYS A 48 -10.16 -1.76 -2.52
CA LYS A 48 -11.20 -1.03 -1.80
C LYS A 48 -12.50 -1.24 -2.56
N ALA A 49 -13.56 -1.67 -1.86
CA ALA A 49 -14.90 -1.76 -2.40
C ALA A 49 -15.80 -0.80 -1.62
N THR A 50 -16.28 0.25 -2.26
CA THR A 50 -17.19 1.25 -1.65
C THR A 50 -18.59 1.03 -2.18
N ASN A 51 -19.58 0.82 -1.31
CA ASN A 51 -20.95 0.58 -1.75
C ASN A 51 -21.48 1.79 -2.53
N LYS A 52 -22.02 1.55 -3.73
CA LYS A 52 -22.49 2.64 -4.61
C LYS A 52 -23.65 3.42 -4.03
N ASN A 53 -24.44 2.80 -3.16
CA ASN A 53 -25.60 3.40 -2.51
C ASN A 53 -25.30 3.93 -1.10
N ASN A 54 -24.15 3.56 -0.52
CA ASN A 54 -23.76 4.00 0.82
C ASN A 54 -22.23 4.16 0.91
N SER A 55 -21.73 5.37 0.71
CA SER A 55 -20.29 5.66 0.74
C SER A 55 -19.60 5.38 2.08
N LYS A 56 -20.35 5.14 3.16
CA LYS A 56 -19.80 4.75 4.46
C LYS A 56 -19.57 3.23 4.56
N ASP A 57 -20.28 2.42 3.77
CA ASP A 57 -20.04 0.98 3.67
C ASP A 57 -18.87 0.73 2.72
N VAL A 58 -17.70 0.56 3.33
CA VAL A 58 -16.45 0.30 2.62
C VAL A 58 -15.87 -0.99 3.13
N GLN A 59 -15.47 -1.84 2.20
CA GLN A 59 -14.97 -3.18 2.42
C GLN A 59 -13.58 -3.31 1.79
N ILE A 60 -12.76 -4.19 2.35
CA ILE A 60 -11.47 -4.56 1.77
C ILE A 60 -11.57 -5.98 1.22
N ILE A 61 -11.02 -6.16 0.03
CA ILE A 61 -10.88 -7.47 -0.61
C ILE A 61 -9.39 -7.75 -0.78
N GLN A 62 -8.90 -8.84 -0.20
CA GLN A 62 -7.55 -9.33 -0.42
C GLN A 62 -7.58 -10.63 -1.21
N CYS A 63 -6.92 -10.66 -2.36
CA CYS A 63 -6.93 -11.86 -3.19
C CYS A 63 -5.68 -12.08 -4.03
N GLY A 64 -5.42 -13.35 -4.33
CA GLY A 64 -4.38 -13.74 -5.28
C GLY A 64 -4.72 -13.34 -6.72
N MET A 65 -3.77 -13.57 -7.62
CA MET A 65 -3.82 -13.02 -8.98
C MET A 65 -5.04 -13.43 -9.81
N ARG A 66 -5.58 -14.63 -9.61
CA ARG A 66 -6.74 -15.08 -10.41
C ARG A 66 -7.96 -14.20 -10.18
N ALA A 67 -8.35 -13.98 -8.93
CA ALA A 67 -9.49 -13.12 -8.60
C ALA A 67 -9.16 -11.64 -8.85
N ALA A 68 -7.91 -11.23 -8.66
CA ALA A 68 -7.48 -9.86 -8.95
C ALA A 68 -7.63 -9.50 -10.43
N LYS A 69 -7.22 -10.41 -11.34
CA LYS A 69 -7.40 -10.23 -12.79
C LYS A 69 -8.87 -10.05 -13.16
N ASP A 70 -9.75 -10.87 -12.61
CA ASP A 70 -11.20 -10.75 -12.84
C ASP A 70 -11.72 -9.38 -12.40
N PHE A 71 -11.36 -8.91 -11.19
CA PHE A 71 -11.77 -7.58 -10.74
C PHE A 71 -11.23 -6.46 -11.64
N LEU A 72 -9.95 -6.51 -12.04
CA LEU A 72 -9.38 -5.50 -12.94
C LEU A 72 -10.10 -5.47 -14.29
N THR A 73 -10.45 -6.65 -14.84
CA THR A 73 -11.23 -6.75 -16.07
C THR A 73 -12.64 -6.19 -15.91
N LEU A 74 -13.38 -6.63 -14.88
CA LEU A 74 -14.77 -6.20 -14.63
C LEU A 74 -14.88 -4.70 -14.33
N THR A 75 -13.88 -4.12 -13.68
CA THR A 75 -13.86 -2.69 -13.31
C THR A 75 -13.19 -1.80 -14.35
N HIS A 76 -12.62 -2.39 -15.40
CA HIS A 76 -11.80 -1.72 -16.42
C HIS A 76 -10.66 -0.87 -15.83
N LYS A 77 -10.12 -1.27 -14.67
CA LYS A 77 -9.02 -0.57 -14.00
C LYS A 77 -7.67 -1.10 -14.47
N LYS A 78 -6.68 -0.21 -14.53
CA LYS A 78 -5.30 -0.60 -14.83
C LYS A 78 -4.72 -1.42 -13.69
N SER A 79 -3.89 -2.40 -14.04
CA SER A 79 -3.08 -3.14 -13.09
C SER A 79 -2.11 -2.20 -12.37
N LEU A 80 -1.87 -2.46 -11.08
CA LEU A 80 -0.90 -1.71 -10.29
C LEU A 80 0.49 -2.34 -10.38
N PRO A 81 1.56 -1.53 -10.33
CA PRO A 81 2.91 -2.06 -10.25
C PRO A 81 3.08 -2.92 -8.99
N LEU A 82 3.82 -4.02 -9.11
CA LEU A 82 4.13 -4.89 -7.98
C LEU A 82 5.10 -4.16 -7.05
N PHE A 83 4.70 -3.95 -5.80
CA PHE A 83 5.62 -3.61 -4.73
C PHE A 83 6.31 -4.87 -4.23
N ASN A 84 7.60 -4.98 -4.54
CA ASN A 84 8.42 -6.12 -4.19
C ASN A 84 9.65 -5.66 -3.39
N PRO A 85 9.63 -5.79 -2.06
CA PRO A 85 10.77 -5.43 -1.21
C PRO A 85 12.04 -6.25 -1.42
N LEU A 86 11.96 -7.37 -2.13
CA LEU A 86 13.07 -8.32 -2.32
C LEU A 86 13.98 -7.95 -3.49
N VAL A 87 13.55 -7.00 -4.33
CA VAL A 87 14.30 -6.54 -5.50
C VAL A 87 14.57 -5.05 -5.36
N VAL A 88 15.76 -4.63 -5.77
CA VAL A 88 16.06 -3.19 -5.84
C VAL A 88 15.18 -2.61 -6.94
N PRO A 89 14.43 -1.53 -6.69
CA PRO A 89 13.71 -0.85 -7.75
C PRO A 89 14.73 -0.41 -8.80
N VAL A 90 14.70 -1.02 -9.99
CA VAL A 90 15.45 -0.51 -11.14
C VAL A 90 14.77 0.80 -11.52
N GLY A 91 15.25 1.90 -10.93
CA GLY A 91 14.77 3.28 -11.01
C GLY A 91 13.37 3.50 -11.57
N ASN A 92 12.35 3.63 -10.71
CA ASN A 92 11.02 4.20 -11.02
C ASN A 92 10.48 3.98 -12.45
N VAL A 93 10.59 2.75 -12.96
CA VAL A 93 9.92 2.37 -14.20
C VAL A 93 8.54 1.85 -13.83
N VAL A 94 7.54 2.71 -13.97
CA VAL A 94 6.14 2.28 -14.06
C VAL A 94 6.02 1.47 -15.36
N ASN A 95 6.33 0.17 -15.30
CA ASN A 95 6.21 -0.73 -16.42
C ASN A 95 4.73 -0.97 -16.72
N ASN A 96 4.16 -0.14 -17.60
CA ASN A 96 3.00 -0.51 -18.39
C ASN A 96 3.44 -1.59 -19.38
N ASN A 97 3.30 -2.86 -19.00
CA ASN A 97 3.53 -3.97 -19.91
C ASN A 97 2.42 -4.02 -20.97
N GLN A 98 2.56 -3.22 -22.03
CA GLN A 98 2.09 -3.52 -23.38
C GLN A 98 3.21 -3.14 -24.36
N ALA A 99 3.61 -4.13 -25.16
CA ALA A 99 4.70 -4.04 -26.12
C ALA A 99 4.48 -2.89 -27.13
N ASN A 100 5.44 -1.96 -27.19
CA ASN A 100 5.82 -1.24 -28.41
C ASN A 100 7.16 -0.49 -28.18
N PRO A 101 8.20 -0.73 -28.99
CA PRO A 101 9.50 -0.11 -28.79
C PRO A 101 9.54 1.23 -29.54
N LYS A 102 9.02 2.32 -28.95
CA LYS A 102 9.33 3.72 -29.34
C LYS A 102 8.63 4.78 -28.47
N ILE A 103 8.74 4.72 -27.15
CA ILE A 103 8.51 5.90 -26.31
C ILE A 103 9.56 5.86 -25.19
N ILE A 104 10.48 6.83 -25.18
CA ILE A 104 11.35 7.08 -24.04
C ILE A 104 10.42 7.46 -22.89
N SER A 105 10.06 6.49 -22.04
CA SER A 105 9.25 6.74 -20.86
C SER A 105 10.05 7.67 -19.95
N LYS A 106 9.63 8.93 -19.79
CA LYS A 106 10.18 9.79 -18.75
C LYS A 106 9.96 9.09 -17.41
N SER A 107 11.05 8.63 -16.80
CA SER A 107 11.02 8.10 -15.44
C SER A 107 10.45 9.18 -14.52
N ILE A 108 9.36 8.87 -13.83
CA ILE A 108 8.77 9.78 -12.85
C ILE A 108 9.75 9.92 -11.69
N ARG A 109 10.22 11.15 -11.44
CA ARG A 109 11.11 11.44 -10.31
C ARG A 109 10.28 11.74 -9.07
N TRP A 110 10.40 10.90 -8.06
CA TRP A 110 9.76 11.12 -6.78
C TRP A 110 10.48 12.22 -5.97
N ASP A 111 9.72 12.97 -5.19
CA ASP A 111 10.27 13.69 -4.05
C ASP A 111 10.74 12.64 -3.01
N PRO A 112 11.97 12.73 -2.48
CA PRO A 112 12.49 11.72 -1.55
C PRO A 112 11.63 11.54 -0.29
N LEU A 113 11.01 12.60 0.22
CA LEU A 113 10.13 12.51 1.40
C LEU A 113 8.79 11.84 1.03
N ALA A 114 8.27 12.11 -0.18
CA ALA A 114 7.09 11.42 -0.72
C ALA A 114 7.34 9.93 -0.92
N GLU A 115 8.51 9.55 -1.44
CA GLU A 115 8.91 8.16 -1.68
C GLU A 115 9.03 7.39 -0.36
N GLN A 116 9.73 7.95 0.64
CA GLN A 116 9.78 7.33 1.98
C GLN A 116 8.38 7.16 2.58
N LEU A 117 7.49 8.16 2.43
CA LEU A 117 6.13 8.08 2.95
C LEU A 117 5.30 7.01 2.23
N HIS A 118 5.44 6.88 0.92
CA HIS A 118 4.80 5.83 0.12
C HIS A 118 5.29 4.45 0.55
N ASN A 119 6.61 4.25 0.63
CA ASN A 119 7.21 3.00 1.10
C ASN A 119 6.71 2.63 2.50
N ALA A 120 6.63 3.61 3.41
CA ALA A 120 6.08 3.39 4.75
C ALA A 120 4.63 2.89 4.70
N ILE A 121 3.78 3.49 3.86
CA ILE A 121 2.39 3.05 3.66
C ILE A 121 2.33 1.63 3.07
N MET A 122 3.22 1.27 2.15
CA MET A 122 3.28 -0.08 1.60
C MET A 122 3.66 -1.12 2.67
N TRP A 123 4.63 -0.81 3.54
CA TRP A 123 5.01 -1.67 4.67
C TRP A 123 3.90 -1.82 5.69
N ILE A 124 3.18 -0.74 5.98
CA ILE A 124 1.97 -0.71 6.80
C ILE A 124 0.95 -1.73 6.26
N ILE A 125 0.67 -1.73 4.94
CA ILE A 125 -0.22 -2.72 4.30
C ILE A 125 0.32 -4.16 4.40
N ILE A 126 1.63 -4.36 4.24
CA ILE A 126 2.27 -5.68 4.35
C ILE A 126 2.15 -6.25 5.76
N ILE A 127 2.55 -5.47 6.77
CA ILE A 127 2.82 -5.96 8.13
C ILE A 127 1.53 -6.05 8.94
N TRP A 128 0.69 -5.00 8.92
CA TRP A 128 -0.54 -5.00 9.73
C TRP A 128 -1.77 -5.42 8.93
N ASN A 129 -1.58 -5.93 7.71
CA ASN A 129 -2.64 -6.50 6.89
C ASN A 129 -3.82 -5.51 6.70
N ALA A 130 -5.03 -6.01 6.43
CA ALA A 130 -6.26 -5.21 6.40
C ALA A 130 -6.75 -4.75 7.80
N LEU A 131 -5.90 -4.67 8.84
CA LEU A 131 -6.31 -4.15 10.17
C LEU A 131 -6.65 -2.65 10.16
N TYR A 132 -6.50 -1.98 9.02
CA TYR A 132 -6.94 -0.60 8.86
C TYR A 132 -8.43 -0.55 8.56
N LYS A 133 -9.09 0.41 9.20
CA LYS A 133 -10.45 0.78 8.86
C LYS A 133 -10.49 1.09 7.36
N PRO A 134 -11.44 0.55 6.59
CA PRO A 134 -11.53 0.80 5.15
C PRO A 134 -11.67 2.31 4.80
N ASN A 135 -12.13 3.11 5.77
CA ASN A 135 -12.23 4.57 5.73
C ASN A 135 -11.04 5.30 6.37
N SER A 136 -9.92 4.63 6.61
CA SER A 136 -8.72 5.31 7.13
C SER A 136 -8.11 6.19 6.04
N PRO A 137 -7.48 7.33 6.40
CA PRO A 137 -6.84 8.21 5.42
C PRO A 137 -5.62 7.59 4.74
N LEU A 138 -5.20 6.37 5.11
CA LEU A 138 -4.02 5.71 4.58
C LEU A 138 -4.04 5.60 3.05
N PHE A 139 -5.17 5.14 2.51
CA PHE A 139 -5.31 4.90 1.07
C PHE A 139 -5.47 6.20 0.28
N GLU A 140 -6.07 7.22 0.89
CA GLU A 140 -6.17 8.55 0.30
C GLU A 140 -4.80 9.21 0.20
N ILE A 141 -4.02 9.17 1.29
CA ILE A 141 -2.64 9.67 1.31
C ILE A 141 -1.80 8.94 0.26
N LYS A 142 -1.91 7.60 0.18
CA LYS A 142 -1.22 6.81 -0.85
C LYS A 142 -1.58 7.26 -2.26
N SER A 143 -2.87 7.36 -2.56
CA SER A 143 -3.35 7.75 -3.89
C SER A 143 -2.87 9.14 -4.28
N GLU A 144 -2.81 10.07 -3.32
CA GLU A 144 -2.33 11.42 -3.57
C GLU A 144 -0.82 11.46 -3.84
N LEU A 145 -0.03 10.68 -3.09
CA LEU A 145 1.41 10.53 -3.35
C LEU A 145 1.68 9.96 -4.75
N GLU A 146 0.90 8.97 -5.19
CA GLU A 146 1.04 8.39 -6.53
C GLU A 146 0.57 9.32 -7.64
N HIS A 147 -0.38 10.21 -7.34
CA HIS A 147 -0.86 11.22 -8.29
C HIS A 147 0.11 12.41 -8.41
N TYR A 148 0.75 12.79 -7.31
CA TYR A 148 1.73 13.89 -7.23
C TYR A 148 3.10 13.43 -6.70
N PRO A 149 3.79 12.51 -7.39
CA PRO A 149 4.99 11.85 -6.87
C PRO A 149 6.18 12.80 -6.67
N SER A 150 6.28 13.86 -7.48
CA SER A 150 7.34 14.87 -7.37
C SER A 150 7.04 15.97 -6.33
N SER A 151 5.89 15.91 -5.67
CA SER A 151 5.44 16.92 -4.71
C SER A 151 5.77 16.50 -3.29
N LYS A 152 6.38 17.41 -2.53
CA LYS A 152 6.65 17.20 -1.11
C LYS A 152 5.34 17.05 -0.32
N PRO A 153 5.18 15.99 0.50
CA PRO A 153 3.97 15.78 1.27
C PRO A 153 3.81 16.81 2.41
N TYR A 154 2.57 17.14 2.74
CA TYR A 154 2.25 17.96 3.91
C TYR A 154 2.55 17.24 5.21
N ASP A 155 2.96 18.01 6.23
CA ASP A 155 3.26 17.48 7.56
C ASP A 155 2.07 16.77 8.20
N SER A 156 0.84 17.21 7.91
CA SER A 156 -0.38 16.55 8.39
C SER A 156 -0.46 15.09 7.95
N LYS A 157 -0.02 14.77 6.74
CA LYS A 157 0.00 13.40 6.20
C LYS A 157 1.05 12.54 6.87
N ILE A 158 2.26 13.09 7.06
CA ILE A 158 3.34 12.41 7.78
C ILE A 158 2.90 12.11 9.21
N LYS A 159 2.28 13.09 9.90
CA LYS A 159 1.73 12.91 11.25
C LYS A 159 0.61 11.86 11.29
N ALA A 160 -0.26 11.83 10.27
CA ALA A 160 -1.34 10.84 10.17
C ALA A 160 -0.78 9.42 10.04
N VAL A 161 0.17 9.19 9.13
CA VAL A 161 0.83 7.88 8.96
C VAL A 161 1.59 7.48 10.23
N ASN A 162 2.36 8.39 10.83
CA ASN A 162 3.04 8.13 12.12
C ASN A 162 2.06 7.71 13.22
N THR A 163 0.91 8.36 13.28
CA THR A 163 -0.15 8.01 14.23
C THR A 163 -0.73 6.62 13.95
N MET A 164 -0.94 6.27 12.67
CA MET A 164 -1.38 4.93 12.28
C MET A 164 -0.39 3.87 12.73
N ILE A 165 0.91 4.12 12.59
CA ILE A 165 1.96 3.20 13.06
C ILE A 165 1.84 2.98 14.57
N ARG A 166 1.86 4.08 15.33
CA ARG A 166 1.74 4.04 16.79
C ARG A 166 0.49 3.30 17.26
N THR A 167 -0.64 3.47 16.56
CA THR A 167 -1.92 2.85 16.95
C THR A 167 -2.10 1.41 16.46
N GLY A 168 -1.54 1.08 15.29
CA GLY A 168 -1.67 -0.21 14.62
C GLY A 168 -0.80 -1.29 15.26
N ASN A 169 0.36 -0.91 15.78
CA ASN A 169 1.23 -1.80 16.55
C ASN A 169 1.79 -1.06 17.77
N ARG A 170 1.07 -1.14 18.90
CA ARG A 170 1.41 -0.39 20.14
C ARG A 170 2.78 -0.73 20.74
N ARG A 171 3.47 -1.76 20.23
CA ARG A 171 4.72 -2.27 20.81
C ARG A 171 5.96 -2.01 19.96
N PHE A 172 5.81 -1.80 18.65
CA PHE A 172 6.96 -1.74 17.74
C PHE A 172 6.82 -0.61 16.72
N THR A 173 7.94 0.02 16.37
CA THR A 173 8.02 0.93 15.22
C THR A 173 7.84 0.15 13.90
N LEU A 174 7.69 0.88 12.80
CA LEU A 174 7.63 0.27 11.48
C LEU A 174 8.96 -0.42 11.15
N THR A 175 10.09 0.24 11.39
CA THR A 175 11.45 -0.32 11.23
C THR A 175 11.66 -1.59 12.05
N GLU A 176 11.27 -1.60 13.32
CA GLU A 176 11.38 -2.81 14.16
C GLU A 176 10.51 -3.96 13.63
N SER A 177 9.34 -3.63 13.08
CA SER A 177 8.45 -4.62 12.49
C SER A 177 9.01 -5.19 11.17
N ILE A 178 9.64 -4.35 10.35
CA ILE A 178 10.34 -4.76 9.12
C ILE A 178 11.55 -5.64 9.45
N ASN A 179 12.34 -5.28 10.47
CA ASN A 179 13.53 -6.03 10.86
C ASN A 179 13.21 -7.47 11.26
N LYS A 180 12.03 -7.74 11.82
CA LYS A 180 11.57 -9.12 12.08
C LYS A 180 11.38 -9.93 10.80
N LEU A 181 10.92 -9.30 9.72
CA LEU A 181 10.76 -9.94 8.42
C LEU A 181 12.11 -10.15 7.71
N LYS A 182 13.11 -9.28 7.95
CA LYS A 182 14.47 -9.40 7.38
C LYS A 182 15.16 -10.72 7.75
N ASN A 183 14.81 -11.33 8.88
CA ASN A 183 15.39 -12.60 9.31
C ASN A 183 15.18 -13.74 8.30
N ASP A 184 14.07 -13.69 7.57
CA ASP A 184 13.65 -14.73 6.61
C ASP A 184 13.64 -14.23 5.16
N ASN A 185 13.86 -12.94 4.93
CA ASN A 185 13.68 -12.30 3.64
C ASN A 185 14.84 -11.36 3.34
N ASP A 186 15.41 -11.44 2.13
CA ASP A 186 16.43 -10.52 1.62
C ASP A 186 15.79 -9.18 1.19
N ILE A 187 15.24 -8.46 2.18
CA ILE A 187 14.58 -7.17 2.00
C ILE A 187 15.64 -6.11 1.73
N LYS A 188 15.44 -5.33 0.66
CA LYS A 188 16.36 -4.26 0.26
C LYS A 188 16.20 -3.02 1.10
N GLU A 189 17.32 -2.46 1.53
CA GLU A 189 17.39 -1.25 2.39
C GLU A 189 16.67 -0.05 1.75
N ALA A 190 16.77 0.10 0.43
CA ALA A 190 16.19 1.23 -0.31
C ALA A 190 14.67 1.42 -0.12
N VAL A 191 13.93 0.36 0.25
CA VAL A 191 12.48 0.45 0.53
C VAL A 191 12.16 0.56 2.02
N CYS A 192 13.17 0.63 2.88
CA CYS A 192 13.06 0.64 4.34
C CYS A 192 13.67 1.89 5.01
N GLU A 193 14.20 2.82 4.23
CA GLU A 193 14.78 4.07 4.74
C GLU A 193 13.69 5.09 5.09
N PHE A 194 13.68 5.57 6.34
CA PHE A 194 12.70 6.56 6.83
C PHE A 194 13.33 7.78 7.52
N ASP A 195 14.63 8.01 7.31
CA ASP A 195 15.37 9.08 8.00
C ASP A 195 14.81 10.49 7.71
N LEU A 196 14.33 10.74 6.49
CA LEU A 196 13.75 12.03 6.13
C LEU A 196 12.42 12.25 6.87
N LEU A 197 11.61 11.20 7.01
CA LEU A 197 10.36 11.23 7.78
C LEU A 197 10.64 11.44 9.28
N THR A 198 11.60 10.69 9.83
CA THR A 198 12.01 10.80 11.24
C THR A 198 12.55 12.19 11.54
N LYS A 199 13.46 12.71 10.70
CA LYS A 199 13.98 14.08 10.82
C LYS A 199 12.88 15.12 10.69
N ARG A 200 11.91 14.92 9.77
CA ARG A 200 10.79 15.85 9.59
C ARG A 200 9.91 15.89 10.84
N LEU A 201 9.58 14.75 11.44
CA LEU A 201 8.77 14.68 12.67
C LEU A 201 9.47 15.30 13.87
N HIS A 202 10.77 15.08 14.04
CA HIS A 202 11.54 15.64 15.15
C HIS A 202 11.52 17.18 15.15
N ASN A 203 11.46 17.79 13.96
CA ASN A 203 11.36 19.25 13.80
C ASN A 203 9.94 19.79 14.03
N LEU A 204 8.94 18.93 14.19
CA LEU A 204 7.56 19.32 14.43
C LEU A 204 7.24 19.24 15.93
N LYS A 205 6.41 20.16 16.39
CA LYS A 205 5.91 20.20 17.76
C LYS A 205 4.48 19.70 17.84
N ASP A 206 4.16 19.05 18.96
CA ASP A 206 2.80 18.71 19.36
C ASP A 206 2.07 19.95 19.92
N LYS A 207 0.81 19.75 20.33
CA LYS A 207 -0.03 20.80 20.93
C LYS A 207 0.53 21.39 22.24
N ASN A 208 1.44 20.68 22.90
CA ASN A 208 2.10 21.09 24.15
C ASN A 208 3.51 21.64 23.89
N GLY A 209 3.90 21.84 22.63
CA GLY A 209 5.22 22.33 22.25
C GLY A 209 6.35 21.29 22.32
N LYS A 210 6.04 20.00 22.59
CA LYS A 210 7.04 18.92 22.65
C LYS A 210 7.34 18.36 21.26
N PRO A 211 8.58 17.92 20.98
CA PRO A 211 8.91 17.22 19.73
C PRO A 211 8.02 15.99 19.53
N ILE A 212 7.61 15.73 18.29
CA ILE A 212 6.83 14.54 17.96
C ILE A 212 7.75 13.33 17.81
N SER A 213 7.52 12.28 18.59
CA SER A 213 8.23 11.00 18.43
C SER A 213 7.91 10.35 17.08
N SER A 214 8.96 9.86 16.42
CA SER A 214 8.84 9.02 15.22
C SER A 214 8.55 7.58 15.60
N TYR A 215 7.64 6.95 14.87
CA TYR A 215 7.37 5.51 14.91
C TYR A 215 7.64 4.84 13.57
N PHE A 216 8.23 5.56 12.61
CA PHE A 216 8.77 4.95 11.40
C PHE A 216 9.93 3.99 11.74
#